data_AF-A0A1D6JI05-F1
#
_entry.id   AF-A0A1D6JI05-F1
#
_cell.length_a   1.000
_cell.length_b   1.000
_cell.length_c   1.000
_cell.angle_alpha   90.00
_cell.angle_beta   90.00
_cell.angle_gamma   90.00
#
_symmetry.space_group_name_H-M   'P 1'
#
loop_
_entity.id
_entity.type
_entity.pdbx_description
1 polymer ?
#
loop_
_entity_poly.entity_id
_entity_poly.type
_entity_poly.pdbx_seq_one_letter_code
_entity_poly.pdbx_strand_id
1 'polypeptide(L)'
;MMLAWEAPDEETDAVFQKTAFSVLRGDDADDDDSGSIFYSSPTQMAIQVDGRRTVGPEAFAKIAPACPAMAHPITVRNLFDAITNSTGGRLHFLIYHKYLRILNEAFCSAKRVLGGHRAPALQLSDDEVILDIHGAATTKPVLQHIGTSTWPGRLTLTNHALYFEAIGVDFSYGEAVVYDLARDLKQSVKRESTGPWGAHLFDKAVMYKSSLTEPVFFEFPQFKGHTRRDYWFAAIKEVLHAHKFIRKYKLAGFQKAEALSVATLGILRYRTVKEGFHILPAHFKTILAFNLAEKLPKGDKILEALYGQLKQHCPRFRGGQDLGQSSSEELMLADPFPLSAYTMVTMGLLKLKEEDNAEERDFAVRDVQIGGTSSVQMALERSVGYSGRVEAARATLDQVRVEDIDTNVAVLKELLFPLIEIGKRLLALSGWEEPFKSYVFLLCFLYMAYSGWIWLMFPGFLLGSTIFMLWNKHYRHGRSVGAFEIITPPRRRTVEQLLALQQAISQLEAHVQAGNIFLLKLRSLMLAAFPQSTNRVAAALVAVAAIFTFVPLRTIVLLILLEEYTRQMPVRKKSSEKLVRRLREWWLRIPAAPVQLVKPRETRRWRSRLR
;
A
#
# COMPACT_ATOMS: atom_id res chain seq x y z
N MET A 1 29.21 3.64 6.90
CA MET A 1 28.58 2.40 7.44
C MET A 1 29.30 1.85 8.66
N MET A 2 30.64 1.77 8.70
CA MET A 2 31.37 1.32 9.90
C MET A 2 31.08 2.13 11.19
N LEU A 3 30.68 3.39 11.06
CA LEU A 3 30.22 4.25 12.16
C LEU A 3 28.83 3.88 12.74
N ALA A 4 28.06 3.04 12.05
CA ALA A 4 26.69 2.66 12.44
C ALA A 4 26.61 1.44 13.37
N TRP A 5 27.74 0.78 13.59
CA TRP A 5 27.81 -0.52 14.28
C TRP A 5 27.80 -0.29 15.78
N GLU A 6 26.66 -0.58 16.40
CA GLU A 6 26.43 -0.47 17.83
C GLU A 6 27.10 -1.67 18.53
N ALA A 7 27.70 -1.42 19.70
CA ALA A 7 28.09 -2.50 20.61
C ALA A 7 26.81 -3.16 21.17
N PRO A 8 26.84 -4.45 21.57
CA PRO A 8 25.67 -5.10 22.15
C PRO A 8 25.25 -4.41 23.46
N ASP A 9 23.99 -3.99 23.55
CA ASP A 9 23.37 -3.52 24.80
C ASP A 9 22.97 -4.72 25.68
N GLU A 10 23.15 -4.63 27.01
CA GLU A 10 22.87 -5.72 27.97
C GLU A 10 21.41 -6.24 27.90
N GLU A 11 20.43 -5.38 27.64
CA GLU A 11 19.03 -5.76 27.46
C GLU A 11 18.81 -6.56 26.17
N THR A 12 19.57 -6.24 25.11
CA THR A 12 19.46 -6.92 23.81
C THR A 12 20.16 -8.28 23.84
N ASP A 13 21.28 -8.38 24.57
CA ASP A 13 21.98 -9.65 24.83
C ASP A 13 21.11 -10.62 25.65
N ALA A 14 20.34 -10.11 26.62
CA ALA A 14 19.37 -10.93 27.37
C ALA A 14 18.23 -11.45 26.49
N VAL A 15 17.70 -10.64 25.57
CA VAL A 15 16.68 -11.08 24.59
C VAL A 15 17.28 -12.06 23.59
N PHE A 16 18.49 -11.84 23.09
CA PHE A 16 19.19 -12.75 22.18
C PHE A 16 19.45 -14.11 22.82
N GLN A 17 19.94 -14.12 24.07
CA GLN A 17 20.10 -15.34 24.85
C GLN A 17 18.76 -16.03 25.04
N LYS A 18 17.70 -15.31 25.45
CA LYS A 18 16.37 -15.88 25.67
C LYS A 18 15.77 -16.49 24.41
N THR A 19 15.97 -15.85 23.25
CA THR A 19 15.48 -16.34 21.94
C THR A 19 16.33 -17.50 21.41
N ALA A 20 17.64 -17.53 21.68
CA ALA A 20 18.51 -18.66 21.38
C ALA A 20 18.21 -19.88 22.27
N PHE A 21 17.95 -19.64 23.56
CA PHE A 21 17.58 -20.68 24.53
C PHE A 21 16.16 -21.24 24.31
N SER A 22 15.20 -20.41 23.87
CA SER A 22 13.84 -20.89 23.56
C SER A 22 13.73 -21.70 22.27
N VAL A 23 14.73 -21.60 21.36
CA VAL A 23 14.77 -22.39 20.12
C VAL A 23 15.55 -23.69 20.32
N LEU A 24 16.48 -23.73 21.28
CA LEU A 24 17.18 -24.95 21.69
C LEU A 24 16.29 -25.86 22.55
N ARG A 25 15.33 -25.28 23.28
CA ARG A 25 14.37 -26.01 24.10
C ARG A 25 13.03 -25.96 23.37
N GLY A 26 12.77 -26.94 22.51
CA GLY A 26 11.47 -27.09 21.88
C GLY A 26 10.37 -27.03 22.94
N ASP A 27 9.32 -26.25 22.68
CA ASP A 27 8.04 -26.42 23.35
C ASP A 27 7.45 -27.75 22.86
N ASP A 28 7.94 -28.84 23.45
CA ASP A 28 7.26 -30.12 23.60
C ASP A 28 7.97 -30.83 24.76
N ALA A 29 7.26 -30.93 25.89
CA ALA A 29 7.65 -31.83 26.96
C ALA A 29 7.43 -33.25 26.45
N ASP A 30 8.53 -33.95 26.17
CA ASP A 30 8.81 -35.36 26.49
C ASP A 30 9.77 -35.98 25.45
N ASP A 31 10.65 -36.82 25.98
CA ASP A 31 11.67 -37.67 25.37
C ASP A 31 13.07 -37.09 25.05
N ASP A 32 14.02 -37.60 25.83
CA ASP A 32 15.46 -37.58 25.63
C ASP A 32 15.83 -38.20 24.27
N ASP A 33 16.13 -37.36 23.27
CA ASP A 33 17.09 -37.73 22.24
C ASP A 33 17.80 -36.50 21.67
N SER A 34 19.13 -36.51 21.84
CA SER A 34 20.16 -35.66 21.23
C SER A 34 19.67 -34.56 20.28
N GLY A 35 19.66 -33.30 20.77
CA GLY A 35 19.27 -32.12 19.99
C GLY A 35 20.03 -32.00 18.67
N SER A 36 19.36 -32.32 17.57
CA SER A 36 19.99 -32.38 16.26
C SER A 36 20.33 -30.96 15.75
N ILE A 37 21.62 -30.74 15.48
CA ILE A 37 22.19 -29.51 14.90
C ILE A 37 21.64 -29.25 13.48
N PHE A 38 21.01 -30.26 12.88
CA PHE A 38 20.55 -30.29 11.48
C PHE A 38 19.34 -29.41 11.18
N TYR A 39 18.63 -28.88 12.19
CA TYR A 39 17.53 -27.94 11.99
C TYR A 39 17.89 -26.47 12.23
N SER A 40 19.15 -26.17 12.59
CA SER A 40 19.60 -24.78 12.71
C SER A 40 19.80 -24.15 11.32
N SER A 41 19.11 -23.05 11.04
CA SER A 41 19.33 -22.31 9.79
C SER A 41 20.81 -21.90 9.70
N PRO A 42 21.53 -22.15 8.60
CA PRO A 42 22.95 -21.80 8.47
C PRO A 42 23.19 -20.30 8.64
N THR A 43 22.17 -19.48 8.41
CA THR A 43 22.22 -18.03 8.69
C THR A 43 22.27 -17.74 10.18
N GLN A 44 21.56 -18.54 11.00
CA GLN A 44 21.46 -18.39 12.46
C GLN A 44 22.72 -18.88 13.17
N MET A 45 23.34 -19.95 12.66
CA MET A 45 24.67 -20.40 13.09
C MET A 45 25.77 -19.37 12.73
N ALA A 46 25.70 -18.78 11.53
CA ALA A 46 26.66 -17.76 11.10
C ALA A 46 26.55 -16.45 11.93
N ILE A 47 25.34 -16.11 12.39
CA ILE A 47 25.09 -14.95 13.27
C ILE A 47 25.73 -15.10 14.64
N GLN A 48 25.84 -16.33 15.17
CA GLN A 48 26.54 -16.58 16.44
C GLN A 48 28.06 -16.41 16.33
N VAL A 49 28.61 -16.54 15.11
CA VAL A 49 30.04 -16.41 14.82
C VAL A 49 30.40 -14.96 14.42
N ASP A 50 29.45 -14.20 13.88
CA ASP A 50 29.63 -12.78 13.55
C ASP A 50 29.79 -11.97 14.84
N GLY A 51 30.82 -11.12 14.90
CA GLY A 51 31.08 -10.30 16.09
C GLY A 51 29.82 -9.53 16.50
N ARG A 52 29.55 -9.45 17.82
CA ARG A 52 28.30 -8.96 18.43
C ARG A 52 27.84 -7.54 18.06
N ARG A 53 28.56 -6.85 17.17
CA ARG A 53 28.19 -5.54 16.69
C ARG A 53 27.06 -5.68 15.68
N THR A 54 25.96 -4.98 15.92
CA THR A 54 24.81 -4.97 15.02
C THR A 54 24.41 -3.54 14.71
N VAL A 55 23.64 -3.35 13.64
CA VAL A 55 23.10 -2.03 13.29
C VAL A 55 21.61 -2.03 13.57
N GLY A 56 21.16 -1.05 14.35
CA GLY A 56 19.74 -0.78 14.58
C GLY A 56 19.04 -0.13 13.38
N PRO A 57 17.70 -0.19 13.31
CA PRO A 57 16.93 0.36 12.19
C PRO A 57 17.12 1.88 12.01
N GLU A 58 17.23 2.63 13.11
CA GLU A 58 17.41 4.09 13.04
C GLU A 58 18.82 4.48 12.61
N ALA A 59 19.86 3.77 13.09
CA ALA A 59 21.24 3.97 12.65
C ALA A 59 21.38 3.68 11.14
N PHE A 60 20.79 2.58 10.66
CA PHE A 60 20.77 2.25 9.24
C PHE A 60 20.01 3.28 8.41
N ALA A 61 18.84 3.73 8.88
CA ALA A 61 18.01 4.71 8.18
C ALA A 61 18.71 6.08 8.02
N LYS A 62 19.58 6.45 8.95
CA LYS A 62 20.35 7.70 8.87
C LYS A 62 21.56 7.60 7.93
N ILE A 63 22.26 6.47 7.95
CA ILE A 63 23.57 6.34 7.28
C ILE A 63 23.45 5.78 5.87
N ALA A 64 22.56 4.81 5.63
CA ALA A 64 22.41 4.17 4.32
C ALA A 64 22.06 5.14 3.18
N PRO A 65 21.14 6.12 3.38
CA PRO A 65 20.77 7.04 2.31
C PRO A 65 21.86 8.04 1.89
N ALA A 66 22.96 8.14 2.65
CA ALA A 66 24.13 8.93 2.23
C ALA A 66 24.74 8.41 0.92
N CYS A 67 24.52 7.12 0.59
CA CYS A 67 24.85 6.53 -0.70
C CYS A 67 23.56 6.05 -1.39
N PRO A 68 23.04 6.77 -2.40
CA PRO A 68 21.76 6.45 -3.06
C PRO A 68 21.74 5.07 -3.72
N ALA A 69 22.92 4.55 -4.08
CA ALA A 69 23.08 3.19 -4.59
C ALA A 69 22.70 2.13 -3.54
N MET A 70 22.96 2.40 -2.26
CA MET A 70 22.70 1.46 -1.16
C MET A 70 21.25 1.55 -0.69
N ALA A 71 20.79 2.76 -0.36
CA ALA A 71 19.43 2.96 0.09
C ALA A 71 18.92 4.33 -0.32
N HIS A 72 17.59 4.44 -0.39
CA HIS A 72 16.92 5.70 -0.69
C HIS A 72 16.14 6.12 0.55
N PRO A 73 16.11 7.40 0.92
CA PRO A 73 15.46 7.86 2.15
C PRO A 73 14.01 7.37 2.31
N ILE A 74 13.27 7.29 1.19
CA ILE A 74 11.87 6.83 1.16
C ILE A 74 11.71 5.34 1.51
N THR A 75 12.67 4.49 1.13
CA THR A 75 12.52 3.03 1.15
C THR A 75 13.47 2.32 2.11
N VAL A 76 14.33 3.06 2.80
CA VAL A 76 15.38 2.53 3.67
C VAL A 76 14.87 1.63 4.79
N ARG A 77 13.77 2.01 5.47
CA ARG A 77 13.16 1.19 6.53
C ARG A 77 12.58 -0.12 5.98
N ASN A 78 11.92 -0.06 4.82
CA ASN A 78 11.40 -1.26 4.15
C ASN A 78 12.51 -2.20 3.68
N LEU A 79 13.64 -1.63 3.21
CA LEU A 79 14.82 -2.39 2.82
C LEU A 79 15.44 -3.08 4.05
N PHE A 80 15.58 -2.35 5.16
CA PHE A 80 16.08 -2.90 6.43
C PHE A 80 15.21 -4.08 6.90
N ASP A 81 13.89 -3.88 7.02
CA ASP A 81 12.95 -4.96 7.35
C ASP A 81 13.15 -6.18 6.44
N ALA A 82 13.28 -5.95 5.12
CA ALA A 82 13.41 -7.05 4.16
C ALA A 82 14.69 -7.87 4.35
N ILE A 83 15.81 -7.24 4.71
CA ILE A 83 17.09 -7.94 4.94
C ILE A 83 17.22 -8.49 6.37
N THR A 84 16.50 -7.95 7.34
CA THR A 84 16.56 -8.37 8.76
C THR A 84 15.39 -9.24 9.22
N ASN A 85 14.45 -9.60 8.34
CA ASN A 85 13.31 -10.46 8.69
C ASN A 85 13.76 -11.80 9.32
N SER A 86 14.91 -12.34 8.91
CA SER A 86 15.45 -13.58 9.46
C SER A 86 16.28 -13.41 10.75
N THR A 87 16.54 -12.17 11.19
CA THR A 87 17.48 -11.87 12.29
C THR A 87 16.87 -11.05 13.42
N GLY A 88 15.54 -11.12 13.57
CA GLY A 88 14.86 -10.46 14.68
C GLY A 88 14.94 -8.94 14.65
N GLY A 89 15.14 -8.32 13.47
CA GLY A 89 15.12 -6.86 13.34
C GLY A 89 16.44 -6.15 13.67
N ARG A 90 17.56 -6.87 13.74
CA ARG A 90 18.92 -6.30 13.81
C ARG A 90 19.74 -6.70 12.59
N LEU A 91 20.55 -5.78 12.08
CA LEU A 91 21.39 -6.04 10.89
C LEU A 91 22.79 -6.48 11.30
N HIS A 92 23.15 -7.70 10.90
CA HIS A 92 24.48 -8.28 11.10
C HIS A 92 25.40 -8.01 9.89
N PHE A 93 26.71 -8.07 10.11
CA PHE A 93 27.72 -7.73 9.09
C PHE A 93 27.68 -8.72 7.94
N LEU A 94 27.58 -10.02 8.20
CA LEU A 94 27.52 -11.05 7.16
C LEU A 94 26.32 -10.86 6.22
N ILE A 95 25.18 -10.43 6.76
CA ILE A 95 23.97 -10.18 5.98
C ILE A 95 24.13 -8.93 5.13
N TYR A 96 24.66 -7.85 5.73
CA TYR A 96 24.93 -6.63 4.99
C TYR A 96 25.97 -6.83 3.89
N HIS A 97 27.04 -7.57 4.17
CA HIS A 97 28.06 -7.95 3.20
C HIS A 97 27.47 -8.79 2.06
N LYS A 98 26.62 -9.79 2.37
CA LYS A 98 25.88 -10.55 1.35
C LYS A 98 25.02 -9.63 0.48
N TYR A 99 24.31 -8.68 1.09
CA TYR A 99 23.52 -7.70 0.35
C TYR A 99 24.38 -6.85 -0.60
N LEU A 100 25.50 -6.30 -0.12
CA LEU A 100 26.42 -5.50 -0.92
C LEU A 100 27.01 -6.28 -2.10
N ARG A 101 27.42 -7.53 -1.87
CA ARG A 101 27.98 -8.39 -2.93
C ARG A 101 26.98 -8.59 -4.07
N ILE A 102 25.74 -8.94 -3.75
CA ILE A 102 24.68 -9.19 -4.73
C ILE A 102 24.27 -7.89 -5.43
N LEU A 103 24.26 -6.76 -4.69
CA LEU A 103 24.03 -5.44 -5.26
C LEU A 103 25.11 -5.06 -6.29
N ASN A 104 26.37 -5.31 -5.98
CA ASN A 104 27.48 -5.08 -6.92
C ASN A 104 27.37 -6.00 -8.15
N GLU A 105 26.98 -7.27 -7.99
CA GLU A 105 26.72 -8.18 -9.11
C GLU A 105 25.60 -7.67 -10.03
N ALA A 106 24.53 -7.11 -9.46
CA ALA A 106 23.44 -6.51 -10.21
C ALA A 106 23.90 -5.27 -11.00
N PHE A 107 24.69 -4.38 -10.38
CA PHE A 107 25.27 -3.21 -11.07
C PHE A 107 26.22 -3.60 -12.19
N CYS A 108 27.13 -4.53 -11.94
CA CYS A 108 28.03 -5.06 -12.97
C CYS A 108 27.26 -5.69 -14.13
N SER A 109 26.15 -6.39 -13.85
CA SER A 109 25.29 -6.98 -14.86
C SER A 109 24.60 -5.92 -15.71
N ALA A 110 24.05 -4.87 -15.08
CA ALA A 110 23.47 -3.73 -15.79
C ALA A 110 24.50 -3.01 -16.68
N LYS A 111 25.73 -2.82 -16.17
CA LYS A 111 26.83 -2.21 -16.92
C LYS A 111 27.25 -3.02 -18.13
N ARG A 112 27.32 -4.36 -18.01
CA ARG A 112 27.64 -5.25 -19.14
C ARG A 112 26.57 -5.17 -20.25
N VAL A 113 25.30 -5.08 -19.86
CA VAL A 113 24.19 -4.90 -20.80
C VAL A 113 24.29 -3.54 -21.50
N LEU A 114 24.62 -2.46 -20.78
CA LEU A 114 24.83 -1.14 -21.39
C LEU A 114 26.04 -1.10 -22.33
N GLY A 115 27.12 -1.83 -22.00
CA GLY A 115 28.35 -1.91 -22.80
C GLY A 115 28.28 -2.83 -24.03
N GLY A 116 27.08 -3.28 -24.44
CA GLY A 116 26.87 -4.07 -25.66
C GLY A 116 27.16 -5.57 -25.54
N HIS A 117 27.75 -6.04 -24.44
CA HIS A 117 27.93 -7.48 -24.19
C HIS A 117 26.61 -8.11 -23.71
N ARG A 118 25.84 -8.67 -24.65
CA ARG A 118 24.48 -9.27 -24.49
C ARG A 118 23.29 -8.29 -24.58
N ALA A 119 23.50 -7.06 -25.05
CA ALA A 119 22.39 -6.14 -25.30
C ALA A 119 21.52 -6.66 -26.47
N PRO A 120 20.19 -6.63 -26.36
CA PRO A 120 19.33 -6.81 -27.53
C PRO A 120 19.59 -5.66 -28.53
N ALA A 121 19.44 -5.92 -29.83
CA ALA A 121 19.64 -4.92 -30.88
C ALA A 121 18.45 -3.94 -30.91
N LEU A 122 18.30 -3.16 -29.84
CA LEU A 122 17.24 -2.16 -29.69
C LEU A 122 17.78 -0.77 -30.05
N GLN A 123 16.97 -0.01 -30.79
CA GLN A 123 17.22 1.43 -30.98
C GLN A 123 16.82 2.16 -29.70
N LEU A 124 17.77 2.27 -28.76
CA LEU A 124 17.59 3.00 -27.51
C LEU A 124 17.97 4.46 -27.69
N SER A 125 17.27 5.36 -27.00
CA SER A 125 17.69 6.76 -26.89
C SER A 125 18.87 6.92 -25.92
N ASP A 126 19.62 8.02 -26.02
CA ASP A 126 20.82 8.24 -25.19
C ASP A 126 20.53 8.27 -23.67
N ASP A 127 19.30 8.60 -23.27
CA ASP A 127 18.85 8.62 -21.87
C ASP A 127 18.13 7.32 -21.43
N GLU A 128 18.06 6.32 -22.30
CA GLU A 128 17.45 5.02 -22.02
C GLU A 128 18.42 4.01 -21.42
N VAL A 129 18.04 3.48 -20.25
CA VAL A 129 18.82 2.46 -19.54
C VAL A 129 18.00 1.18 -19.44
N ILE A 130 18.60 0.06 -19.87
CA ILE A 130 18.01 -1.27 -19.70
C ILE A 130 18.05 -1.66 -18.22
N LEU A 131 16.89 -1.97 -17.65
CA LEU A 131 16.73 -2.31 -16.23
C LEU A 131 16.76 -3.82 -16.02
N ASP A 132 16.06 -4.57 -16.85
CA ASP A 132 16.04 -6.03 -16.79
C ASP A 132 15.63 -6.65 -18.13
N ILE A 133 16.10 -7.87 -18.37
CA ILE A 133 15.82 -8.66 -19.57
C ILE A 133 15.33 -10.04 -19.14
N HIS A 134 14.19 -10.50 -19.65
CA HIS A 134 13.66 -11.83 -19.36
C HIS A 134 13.10 -12.52 -20.60
N GLY A 135 13.21 -13.84 -20.65
CA GLY A 135 12.87 -14.62 -21.85
C GLY A 135 14.13 -14.93 -22.65
N ALA A 136 14.77 -16.06 -22.32
CA ALA A 136 15.79 -16.65 -23.17
C ALA A 136 15.13 -17.73 -24.03
N ALA A 137 15.51 -17.80 -25.31
CA ALA A 137 14.90 -18.71 -26.28
C ALA A 137 14.91 -20.19 -25.83
N THR A 138 15.87 -20.58 -25.00
CA THR A 138 16.12 -21.98 -24.65
C THR A 138 15.61 -22.43 -23.28
N THR A 139 15.21 -21.52 -22.38
CA THR A 139 14.94 -21.92 -20.99
C THR A 139 13.54 -21.55 -20.52
N LYS A 140 13.16 -20.27 -20.56
CA LYS A 140 11.89 -19.77 -19.99
C LYS A 140 11.41 -18.52 -20.74
N PRO A 141 10.72 -18.66 -21.89
CA PRO A 141 10.20 -17.52 -22.64
C PRO A 141 9.06 -16.82 -21.88
N VAL A 142 8.88 -15.53 -22.16
CA VAL A 142 7.68 -14.78 -21.75
C VAL A 142 6.64 -14.97 -22.85
N LEU A 143 5.40 -15.31 -22.49
CA LEU A 143 4.33 -15.47 -23.46
C LEU A 143 3.52 -14.18 -23.52
N GLN A 144 3.39 -13.60 -24.70
CA GLN A 144 2.54 -12.46 -24.97
C GLN A 144 1.20 -12.93 -25.54
N HIS A 145 0.10 -12.54 -24.92
CA HIS A 145 -1.25 -12.80 -25.41
C HIS A 145 -1.89 -11.50 -25.90
N ILE A 146 -2.37 -11.53 -27.15
CA ILE A 146 -3.15 -10.46 -27.78
C ILE A 146 -4.41 -11.11 -28.36
N GLY A 147 -5.57 -10.77 -27.81
CA GLY A 147 -6.82 -11.46 -28.16
C GLY A 147 -6.72 -12.97 -27.89
N THR A 148 -6.79 -13.77 -28.94
CA THR A 148 -6.68 -15.24 -28.90
C THR A 148 -5.29 -15.77 -29.28
N SER A 149 -4.36 -14.90 -29.69
CA SER A 149 -3.03 -15.29 -30.17
C SER A 149 -1.99 -15.22 -29.05
N THR A 150 -1.11 -16.21 -29.01
CA THR A 150 0.00 -16.30 -28.03
C THR A 150 1.35 -16.37 -28.74
N TRP A 151 2.25 -15.47 -28.38
CA TRP A 151 3.59 -15.36 -28.96
C TRP A 151 4.67 -15.55 -27.87
N PRO A 152 5.57 -16.55 -27.98
CA PRO A 152 6.71 -16.65 -27.09
C PRO A 152 7.78 -15.63 -27.45
N GLY A 153 8.40 -15.01 -26.46
CA GLY A 153 9.39 -13.97 -26.70
C GLY A 153 10.26 -13.60 -25.51
N ARG A 154 11.07 -12.58 -25.75
CA ARG A 154 11.90 -11.88 -24.77
C ARG A 154 11.28 -10.53 -24.45
N LEU A 155 11.15 -10.23 -23.16
CA LEU A 155 10.69 -8.96 -22.63
C LEU A 155 11.87 -8.19 -22.02
N THR A 156 12.09 -6.98 -22.50
CA THR A 156 13.10 -6.06 -22.00
C THR A 156 12.42 -4.83 -21.39
N LEU A 157 12.73 -4.51 -20.14
CA LEU A 157 12.25 -3.30 -19.47
C LEU A 157 13.36 -2.26 -19.46
N THR A 158 13.03 -1.07 -19.92
CA THR A 158 13.88 0.13 -19.79
C THR A 158 13.25 1.13 -18.83
N ASN A 159 13.97 2.20 -18.53
CA ASN A 159 13.44 3.36 -17.82
C ASN A 159 12.38 4.16 -18.62
N HIS A 160 12.10 3.85 -19.89
CA HIS A 160 11.13 4.58 -20.73
C HIS A 160 10.01 3.69 -21.31
N ALA A 161 10.31 2.46 -21.71
CA ALA A 161 9.39 1.59 -22.42
C ALA A 161 9.63 0.09 -22.12
N LEU A 162 8.64 -0.73 -22.46
CA LEU A 162 8.76 -2.18 -22.56
C LEU A 162 8.97 -2.58 -24.02
N TYR A 163 9.95 -3.43 -24.27
CA TYR A 163 10.25 -3.98 -25.59
C TYR A 163 9.96 -5.48 -25.56
N PHE A 164 9.16 -5.97 -26.51
CA PHE A 164 8.89 -7.38 -26.67
C PHE A 164 9.41 -7.87 -28.02
N GLU A 165 10.37 -8.79 -27.99
CA GLU A 165 10.93 -9.43 -29.17
C GLU A 165 10.34 -10.84 -29.26
N ALA A 166 9.49 -11.09 -30.27
CA ALA A 166 8.95 -12.42 -30.52
C ALA A 166 10.06 -13.36 -31.01
N ILE A 167 10.02 -14.61 -30.57
CA ILE A 167 10.93 -15.65 -31.04
C ILE A 167 10.35 -16.26 -32.31
N GLY A 168 11.11 -16.17 -33.40
CA GLY A 168 10.79 -16.78 -34.69
C GLY A 168 10.99 -18.30 -34.72
N VAL A 169 10.55 -18.93 -35.81
CA VAL A 169 10.71 -20.38 -36.04
C VAL A 169 12.18 -20.79 -36.16
N ASP A 170 13.03 -19.86 -36.57
CA ASP A 170 14.48 -19.95 -36.69
C ASP A 170 15.24 -19.69 -35.37
N PHE A 171 14.51 -19.56 -34.25
CA PHE A 171 15.03 -19.14 -32.94
C PHE A 171 15.73 -17.76 -32.95
N SER A 172 15.54 -16.97 -34.00
CA SER A 172 15.97 -15.58 -34.03
C SER A 172 14.96 -14.67 -33.34
N TYR A 173 15.40 -13.49 -32.94
CA TYR A 173 14.54 -12.47 -32.36
C TYR A 173 14.02 -11.58 -33.48
N GLY A 174 12.69 -11.50 -33.61
CA GLY A 174 12.03 -10.57 -34.52
C GLY A 174 12.16 -9.11 -34.07
N GLU A 175 11.60 -8.20 -34.87
CA GLU A 175 11.56 -6.77 -34.53
C GLU A 175 10.80 -6.54 -33.21
N ALA A 176 11.35 -5.66 -32.37
CA ALA A 176 10.83 -5.42 -31.03
C ALA A 176 9.56 -4.55 -31.07
N VAL A 177 8.46 -5.07 -30.52
CA VAL A 177 7.24 -4.29 -30.29
C VAL A 177 7.44 -3.38 -29.08
N VAL A 178 7.29 -2.07 -29.28
CA VAL A 178 7.53 -1.05 -28.24
C VAL A 178 6.23 -0.63 -27.56
N TYR A 179 6.19 -0.82 -26.24
CA TYR A 179 5.14 -0.31 -25.36
C TYR A 179 5.68 0.84 -24.51
N ASP A 180 5.44 2.06 -24.97
CA ASP A 180 5.86 3.30 -24.32
C ASP A 180 5.22 3.44 -22.92
N LEU A 181 6.02 3.67 -21.87
CA LEU A 181 5.57 3.98 -20.50
C LEU A 181 5.72 5.47 -20.12
N ALA A 182 6.44 6.24 -20.94
CA ALA A 182 6.75 7.65 -20.74
C ALA A 182 5.60 8.58 -21.15
N ARG A 183 4.85 8.24 -22.21
CA ARG A 183 3.69 9.04 -22.68
C ARG A 183 2.44 8.83 -21.82
N ASP A 184 1.58 9.85 -21.75
CA ASP A 184 0.33 9.79 -20.97
C ASP A 184 -0.82 9.12 -21.73
N LEU A 185 -0.66 7.84 -22.06
CA LEU A 185 -1.66 7.08 -22.82
C LEU A 185 -2.80 6.49 -21.95
N LYS A 186 -2.99 7.03 -20.73
CA LYS A 186 -3.85 6.50 -19.65
C LYS A 186 -3.64 4.99 -19.44
N GLN A 187 -2.38 4.58 -19.39
CA GLN A 187 -2.04 3.17 -19.27
C GLN A 187 -2.56 2.57 -17.96
N SER A 188 -3.09 1.37 -18.04
CA SER A 188 -3.46 0.58 -16.88
C SER A 188 -2.70 -0.74 -16.86
N VAL A 189 -1.97 -0.97 -15.76
CA VAL A 189 -1.23 -2.19 -15.52
C VAL A 189 -1.87 -2.94 -14.35
N LYS A 190 -2.37 -4.15 -14.61
CA LYS A 190 -3.04 -4.99 -13.62
C LYS A 190 -2.44 -6.40 -13.61
N ARG A 191 -2.62 -7.08 -12.48
CA ARG A 191 -2.37 -8.51 -12.37
C ARG A 191 -3.59 -9.21 -12.92
N GLU A 192 -3.39 -10.17 -13.80
CA GLU A 192 -4.47 -10.97 -14.36
C GLU A 192 -4.16 -12.46 -14.23
N SER A 193 -5.22 -13.25 -14.20
CA SER A 193 -5.20 -14.71 -14.17
C SER A 193 -5.38 -15.22 -15.60
N THR A 194 -4.44 -16.02 -16.11
CA THR A 194 -4.50 -16.62 -17.46
C THR A 194 -5.30 -17.92 -17.51
N GLY A 195 -5.85 -18.35 -16.37
CA GLY A 195 -6.56 -19.61 -16.25
C GLY A 195 -8.03 -19.52 -16.64
N PRO A 196 -8.65 -20.66 -17.00
CA PRO A 196 -10.10 -20.74 -17.12
C PRO A 196 -10.75 -20.23 -15.82
N TRP A 197 -11.77 -19.37 -15.94
CA TRP A 197 -12.53 -18.83 -14.81
C TRP A 197 -11.76 -17.95 -13.82
N GLY A 198 -10.55 -17.48 -14.15
CA GLY A 198 -9.80 -16.57 -13.28
C GLY A 198 -9.25 -17.22 -12.00
N ALA A 199 -9.03 -18.54 -12.01
CA ALA A 199 -8.54 -19.26 -10.84
C ALA A 199 -7.11 -18.82 -10.42
N HIS A 200 -6.91 -18.66 -9.11
CA HIS A 200 -5.66 -18.16 -8.50
C HIS A 200 -4.38 -18.94 -8.86
N LEU A 201 -4.53 -20.23 -9.20
CA LEU A 201 -3.45 -21.10 -9.68
C LEU A 201 -2.79 -20.61 -10.99
N PHE A 202 -3.53 -19.82 -11.77
CA PHE A 202 -3.09 -19.27 -13.05
C PHE A 202 -2.87 -17.77 -12.99
N ASP A 203 -2.66 -17.20 -11.81
CA ASP A 203 -2.25 -15.81 -11.69
C ASP A 203 -0.79 -15.67 -12.16
N LYS A 204 -0.57 -15.69 -13.47
CA LYS A 204 0.76 -15.69 -14.10
C LYS A 204 0.98 -14.54 -15.05
N ALA A 205 -0.02 -13.69 -15.27
CA ALA A 205 0.10 -12.58 -16.22
C ALA A 205 0.07 -11.17 -15.62
N VAL A 206 0.68 -10.27 -16.37
CA VAL A 206 0.59 -8.82 -16.23
C VAL A 206 -0.13 -8.28 -17.46
N MET A 207 -1.30 -7.67 -17.26
CA MET A 207 -2.03 -6.96 -18.30
C MET A 207 -1.45 -5.55 -18.45
N TYR A 208 -1.13 -5.17 -19.68
CA TYR A 208 -0.87 -3.80 -20.10
C TYR A 208 -1.97 -3.35 -21.05
N LYS A 209 -2.66 -2.26 -20.70
CA LYS A 209 -3.67 -1.65 -21.57
C LYS A 209 -3.38 -0.17 -21.75
N SER A 210 -3.31 0.28 -22.99
CA SER A 210 -3.23 1.69 -23.39
C SER A 210 -4.59 2.15 -23.96
N SER A 211 -4.85 3.45 -24.02
CA SER A 211 -6.10 3.97 -24.60
C SER A 211 -6.25 3.68 -26.09
N LEU A 212 -5.13 3.46 -26.79
CA LEU A 212 -5.08 3.33 -28.24
C LEU A 212 -4.93 1.88 -28.71
N THR A 213 -4.66 0.94 -27.81
CA THR A 213 -4.34 -0.46 -28.18
C THR A 213 -5.19 -1.44 -27.41
N GLU A 214 -5.41 -2.60 -28.01
CA GLU A 214 -5.98 -3.75 -27.31
C GLU A 214 -5.17 -4.11 -26.05
N PRO A 215 -5.82 -4.68 -25.02
CA PRO A 215 -5.11 -5.13 -23.84
C PRO A 215 -4.16 -6.28 -24.20
N VAL A 216 -2.90 -6.13 -23.80
CA VAL A 216 -1.85 -7.13 -23.99
C VAL A 216 -1.57 -7.80 -22.66
N PHE A 217 -1.44 -9.12 -22.64
CA PHE A 217 -1.10 -9.87 -21.43
C PHE A 217 0.28 -10.51 -21.56
N PHE A 218 1.16 -10.21 -20.62
CA PHE A 218 2.47 -10.85 -20.52
C PHE A 218 2.41 -11.93 -19.45
N GLU A 219 2.39 -13.19 -19.85
CA GLU A 219 2.44 -14.34 -18.98
C GLU A 219 3.87 -14.77 -18.69
N PHE A 220 4.13 -15.03 -17.40
CA PHE A 220 5.41 -15.49 -16.87
C PHE A 220 5.26 -16.92 -16.37
N PRO A 221 5.57 -17.94 -17.19
CA PRO A 221 5.43 -19.33 -16.80
C PRO A 221 6.29 -19.66 -15.57
N GLN A 222 5.63 -20.11 -14.50
CA GLN A 222 6.26 -20.57 -13.27
C GLN A 222 5.52 -21.81 -12.77
N PHE A 223 6.27 -22.86 -12.39
CA PHE A 223 5.70 -24.12 -11.89
C PHE A 223 5.02 -23.95 -10.54
N LYS A 224 5.62 -23.17 -9.62
CA LYS A 224 5.07 -22.88 -8.29
C LYS A 224 5.28 -21.41 -7.92
N GLY A 225 4.21 -20.76 -7.47
CA GLY A 225 4.21 -19.36 -7.02
C GLY A 225 4.09 -18.34 -8.16
N HIS A 226 4.07 -17.06 -7.76
CA HIS A 226 3.85 -15.90 -8.65
C HIS A 226 4.95 -14.83 -8.51
N THR A 227 6.10 -15.19 -7.93
CA THR A 227 7.18 -14.27 -7.59
C THR A 227 7.77 -13.55 -8.80
N ARG A 228 7.79 -14.21 -9.96
CA ARG A 228 8.25 -13.60 -11.23
C ARG A 228 7.32 -12.52 -11.72
N ARG A 229 6.03 -12.85 -11.82
CA ARG A 229 4.97 -11.94 -12.26
C ARG A 229 4.88 -10.73 -11.35
N ASP A 230 4.94 -10.93 -10.03
CA ASP A 230 4.90 -9.82 -9.07
C ASP A 230 6.12 -8.90 -9.16
N TYR A 231 7.30 -9.45 -9.45
CA TYR A 231 8.49 -8.63 -9.67
C TYR A 231 8.33 -7.73 -10.89
N TRP A 232 7.98 -8.31 -12.04
CA TRP A 232 7.78 -7.57 -13.28
C TRP A 232 6.65 -6.55 -13.16
N PHE A 233 5.52 -6.94 -12.55
CA PHE A 233 4.43 -6.02 -12.24
C PHE A 233 4.88 -4.83 -11.39
N ALA A 234 5.70 -5.07 -10.37
CA ALA A 234 6.19 -4.01 -9.48
C ALA A 234 7.19 -3.09 -10.20
N ALA A 235 8.10 -3.62 -11.00
CA ALA A 235 9.08 -2.87 -11.78
C ALA A 235 8.41 -2.00 -12.87
N ILE A 236 7.49 -2.57 -13.65
CA ILE A 236 6.73 -1.83 -14.67
C ILE A 236 5.95 -0.67 -14.04
N LYS A 237 5.30 -0.92 -12.88
CA LYS A 237 4.59 0.14 -12.16
C LYS A 237 5.51 1.21 -11.61
N GLU A 238 6.71 0.87 -11.17
CA GLU A 238 7.67 1.88 -10.69
C GLU A 238 8.03 2.85 -11.80
N VAL A 239 8.39 2.35 -13.00
CA VAL A 239 8.71 3.17 -14.17
C VAL A 239 7.51 4.04 -14.56
N LEU A 240 6.30 3.45 -14.62
CA LEU A 240 5.08 4.17 -14.93
C LEU A 240 4.79 5.30 -13.92
N HIS A 241 4.99 5.05 -12.63
CA HIS A 241 4.77 6.03 -11.57
C HIS A 241 5.85 7.12 -11.55
N ALA A 242 7.09 6.80 -11.88
CA ALA A 242 8.16 7.78 -12.08
C ALA A 242 7.84 8.76 -13.21
N HIS A 243 7.42 8.26 -14.37
CA HIS A 243 6.99 9.11 -15.49
C HIS A 243 5.72 9.91 -15.17
N LYS A 244 4.76 9.34 -14.45
CA LYS A 244 3.60 10.08 -13.93
C LYS A 244 4.02 11.23 -13.01
N PHE A 245 5.04 11.02 -12.16
CA PHE A 245 5.61 12.05 -11.29
C PHE A 245 6.28 13.17 -12.10
N ILE A 246 7.12 12.80 -13.08
CA ILE A 246 7.78 13.74 -14.02
C ILE A 246 6.73 14.61 -14.73
N ARG A 247 5.69 14.00 -15.29
CA ARG A 247 4.60 14.73 -15.98
C ARG A 247 3.80 15.63 -15.04
N LYS A 248 3.51 15.16 -13.82
CA LYS A 248 2.74 15.91 -12.82
C LYS A 248 3.42 17.22 -12.45
N TYR A 249 4.75 17.21 -12.30
CA TYR A 249 5.54 18.38 -11.90
C TYR A 249 6.29 19.05 -13.06
N LYS A 250 6.10 18.58 -14.30
CA LYS A 250 6.77 19.07 -15.53
C LYS A 250 8.30 19.14 -15.37
N LEU A 251 8.90 18.05 -14.88
CA LEU A 251 10.34 17.97 -14.68
C LEU A 251 11.07 17.85 -16.03
N ALA A 252 12.20 18.54 -16.17
CA ALA A 252 13.04 18.55 -17.36
C ALA A 252 14.54 18.52 -17.01
N GLY A 253 15.38 18.14 -17.98
CA GLY A 253 16.84 18.04 -17.82
C GLY A 253 17.25 17.13 -16.67
N PHE A 254 18.20 17.59 -15.85
CA PHE A 254 18.67 16.88 -14.67
C PHE A 254 17.56 16.42 -13.70
N GLN A 255 16.47 17.19 -13.52
CA GLN A 255 15.37 16.77 -12.64
C GLN A 255 14.64 15.53 -13.15
N LYS A 256 14.51 15.40 -14.47
CA LYS A 256 13.97 14.19 -15.12
C LYS A 256 14.94 13.03 -14.89
N ALA A 257 16.24 13.25 -15.13
CA ALA A 257 17.27 12.24 -14.94
C ALA A 257 17.35 11.72 -13.51
N GLU A 258 17.26 12.60 -12.50
CA GLU A 258 17.23 12.24 -11.08
C GLU A 258 16.01 11.37 -10.74
N ALA A 259 14.81 11.77 -11.17
CA ALA A 259 13.60 10.99 -10.92
C ALA A 259 13.67 9.59 -11.56
N LEU A 260 14.20 9.48 -12.78
CA LEU A 260 14.41 8.18 -13.43
C LEU A 260 15.50 7.36 -12.73
N SER A 261 16.56 8.00 -12.25
CA SER A 261 17.66 7.34 -11.55
C SER A 261 17.22 6.76 -10.21
N VAL A 262 16.36 7.47 -9.47
CA VAL A 262 15.72 6.95 -8.25
C VAL A 262 14.93 5.67 -8.53
N ALA A 263 14.17 5.64 -9.63
CA ALA A 263 13.43 4.46 -10.06
C ALA A 263 14.36 3.30 -10.46
N THR A 264 15.39 3.58 -11.27
CA THR A 264 16.38 2.61 -11.74
C THR A 264 17.13 1.97 -10.58
N LEU A 265 17.72 2.76 -9.69
CA LEU A 265 18.40 2.25 -8.49
C LEU A 265 17.43 1.50 -7.57
N GLY A 266 16.17 1.93 -7.48
CA GLY A 266 15.12 1.23 -6.76
C GLY A 266 14.86 -0.18 -7.30
N ILE A 267 14.75 -0.33 -8.62
CA ILE A 267 14.51 -1.61 -9.30
C ILE A 267 15.72 -2.54 -9.15
N LEU A 268 16.94 -2.02 -9.27
CA LEU A 268 18.16 -2.80 -9.06
C LEU A 268 18.24 -3.33 -7.63
N ARG A 269 17.96 -2.51 -6.60
CA ARG A 269 17.88 -2.96 -5.21
C ARG A 269 16.73 -3.94 -4.95
N TYR A 270 15.62 -3.78 -5.66
CA TYR A 270 14.50 -4.71 -5.57
C TYR A 270 14.84 -6.09 -6.15
N ARG A 271 15.58 -6.12 -7.26
CA ARG A 271 16.16 -7.33 -7.85
C ARG A 271 17.10 -8.03 -6.87
N THR A 272 17.98 -7.27 -6.21
CA THR A 272 18.98 -7.86 -5.30
C THR A 272 18.35 -8.50 -4.08
N VAL A 273 17.28 -7.91 -3.54
CA VAL A 273 16.53 -8.50 -2.42
C VAL A 273 15.81 -9.78 -2.87
N LYS A 274 15.20 -9.77 -4.05
CA LYS A 274 14.54 -10.96 -4.62
C LYS A 274 15.52 -12.10 -4.90
N GLU A 275 16.66 -11.81 -5.53
CA GLU A 275 17.65 -12.82 -5.90
C GLU A 275 18.45 -13.31 -4.68
N GLY A 276 18.83 -12.41 -3.77
CA GLY A 276 19.67 -12.74 -2.63
C GLY A 276 18.96 -13.27 -1.39
N PHE A 277 17.70 -12.88 -1.19
CA PHE A 277 16.92 -13.22 0.01
C PHE A 277 15.59 -13.91 -0.32
N HIS A 278 15.19 -14.02 -1.59
CA HIS A 278 13.93 -14.64 -2.02
C HIS A 278 12.66 -14.04 -1.37
N ILE A 279 12.76 -12.81 -0.87
CA ILE A 279 11.66 -12.09 -0.24
C ILE A 279 11.07 -11.12 -1.26
N LEU A 280 9.76 -11.20 -1.48
CA LEU A 280 9.00 -10.12 -2.13
C LEU A 280 8.26 -9.32 -1.06
N PRO A 281 8.65 -8.05 -0.84
CA PRO A 281 8.00 -7.21 0.15
C PRO A 281 6.49 -7.08 -0.06
N ALA A 282 5.74 -7.13 1.06
CA ALA A 282 4.28 -7.04 1.09
C ALA A 282 3.73 -5.69 0.59
N HIS A 283 2.40 -5.57 0.50
CA HIS A 283 1.72 -4.47 -0.22
C HIS A 283 2.19 -3.05 0.18
N PHE A 284 2.42 -2.75 1.46
CA PHE A 284 2.91 -1.43 1.92
C PHE A 284 4.42 -1.39 2.25
N LYS A 285 5.13 -2.51 2.06
CA LYS A 285 6.57 -2.65 2.37
C LYS A 285 7.45 -2.62 1.13
N THR A 286 6.96 -2.11 0.00
CA THR A 286 7.75 -2.11 -1.24
C THR A 286 9.03 -1.27 -1.12
N ILE A 287 10.11 -1.76 -1.73
CA ILE A 287 11.43 -1.09 -1.77
C ILE A 287 11.54 -0.12 -2.96
N LEU A 288 10.46 0.00 -3.73
CA LEU A 288 10.29 0.87 -4.89
C LEU A 288 9.64 2.19 -4.45
N ALA A 289 10.30 3.33 -4.68
CA ALA A 289 9.96 4.61 -4.06
C ALA A 289 8.63 5.19 -4.58
N PHE A 290 8.42 5.19 -5.89
CA PHE A 290 7.22 5.77 -6.49
C PHE A 290 5.99 4.86 -6.27
N ASN A 291 6.17 3.55 -6.34
CA ASN A 291 5.15 2.55 -6.06
C ASN A 291 4.77 2.56 -4.58
N LEU A 292 5.74 2.76 -3.67
CA LEU A 292 5.47 2.96 -2.25
C LEU A 292 4.64 4.23 -2.02
N ALA A 293 5.03 5.35 -2.62
CA ALA A 293 4.31 6.62 -2.50
C ALA A 293 2.89 6.55 -3.08
N GLU A 294 2.65 5.81 -4.18
CA GLU A 294 1.30 5.66 -4.71
C GLU A 294 0.41 4.74 -3.85
N LYS A 295 1.00 3.70 -3.24
CA LYS A 295 0.26 2.76 -2.37
C LYS A 295 -0.02 3.32 -0.99
N LEU A 296 0.91 4.09 -0.41
CA LEU A 296 0.76 4.60 0.94
C LEU A 296 -0.37 5.66 1.04
N PRO A 297 -1.12 5.66 2.16
CA PRO A 297 -2.16 6.67 2.38
C PRO A 297 -1.51 8.04 2.64
N LYS A 298 -1.86 9.04 1.82
CA LYS A 298 -1.16 10.35 1.74
C LYS A 298 0.25 10.34 1.16
N GLY A 299 0.62 9.34 0.37
CA GLY A 299 1.91 9.37 -0.32
C GLY A 299 2.04 10.44 -1.41
N ASP A 300 0.96 11.12 -1.81
CA ASP A 300 1.03 12.34 -2.61
C ASP A 300 1.83 13.45 -1.92
N LYS A 301 1.78 13.54 -0.59
CA LYS A 301 2.61 14.47 0.19
C LYS A 301 4.09 14.08 0.18
N ILE A 302 4.40 12.78 0.08
CA ILE A 302 5.79 12.30 -0.07
C ILE A 302 6.33 12.76 -1.41
N LEU A 303 5.55 12.63 -2.49
CA LEU A 303 5.92 13.12 -3.82
C LEU A 303 6.03 14.65 -3.86
N GLU A 304 5.13 15.38 -3.21
CA GLU A 304 5.22 16.85 -3.08
C GLU A 304 6.51 17.27 -2.34
N ALA A 305 6.87 16.58 -1.25
CA ALA A 305 8.12 16.82 -0.53
C ALA A 305 9.36 16.48 -1.37
N LEU A 306 9.34 15.36 -2.12
CA LEU A 306 10.43 14.96 -3.01
C LEU A 306 10.63 16.01 -4.11
N TYR A 307 9.54 16.51 -4.70
CA TYR A 307 9.61 17.61 -5.66
C TYR A 307 10.18 18.90 -5.03
N GLY A 308 9.77 19.23 -3.81
CA GLY A 308 10.33 20.37 -3.07
C GLY A 308 11.85 20.28 -2.91
N GLN A 309 12.36 19.09 -2.58
CA GLN A 309 13.81 18.84 -2.50
C GLN A 309 14.49 18.98 -3.86
N LEU A 310 13.93 18.37 -4.92
CA LEU A 310 14.48 18.49 -6.28
C LEU A 310 14.56 19.95 -6.73
N LYS A 311 13.52 20.74 -6.44
CA LYS A 311 13.48 22.17 -6.80
C LYS A 311 14.50 23.01 -6.03
N GLN A 312 14.79 22.69 -4.78
CA GLN A 312 15.76 23.43 -3.97
C GLN A 312 17.21 23.12 -4.37
N HIS A 313 17.49 21.89 -4.80
CA HIS A 313 18.86 21.42 -5.06
C HIS A 313 19.29 21.53 -6.53
N CYS A 314 18.36 21.48 -7.50
CA CYS A 314 18.67 21.61 -8.92
C CYS A 314 19.09 23.01 -9.43
N PRO A 315 18.70 24.18 -8.87
CA PRO A 315 19.15 25.47 -9.41
C PRO A 315 20.68 25.66 -9.31
N ARG A 316 21.38 24.85 -8.50
CA ARG A 316 22.84 24.81 -8.43
C ARG A 316 23.53 24.23 -9.68
N PHE A 317 22.79 23.55 -10.56
CA PHE A 317 23.30 22.93 -11.79
C PHE A 317 22.99 23.74 -13.05
N ARG A 318 22.20 24.83 -12.95
CA ARG A 318 21.97 25.75 -14.07
C ARG A 318 23.07 26.82 -14.04
N GLY A 319 24.23 26.50 -14.60
CA GLY A 319 25.27 27.49 -14.84
C GLY A 319 24.92 28.36 -16.05
N GLY A 320 24.83 29.68 -15.86
CA GLY A 320 24.88 30.67 -16.94
C GLY A 320 23.71 31.66 -16.99
N GLN A 321 24.05 32.92 -16.66
CA GLN A 321 23.27 34.17 -16.75
C GLN A 321 22.45 34.54 -15.50
N ASP A 322 22.72 35.75 -15.01
CA ASP A 322 22.22 36.45 -13.82
C ASP A 322 22.94 36.17 -12.49
N LEU A 323 24.25 36.43 -12.47
CA LEU A 323 25.00 36.76 -11.25
C LEU A 323 24.82 38.25 -10.92
N GLY A 324 23.69 38.59 -10.30
CA GLY A 324 23.56 39.76 -9.46
C GLY A 324 24.02 39.41 -8.04
N GLN A 325 25.13 40.01 -7.62
CA GLN A 325 25.74 39.99 -6.28
C GLN A 325 24.85 39.41 -5.16
N SER A 326 25.13 38.17 -4.74
CA SER A 326 24.84 37.73 -3.37
C SER A 326 26.13 37.26 -2.71
N SER A 327 26.38 37.86 -1.56
CA SER A 327 27.57 37.75 -0.72
C SER A 327 27.94 36.31 -0.37
N SER A 328 29.23 36.01 -0.44
CA SER A 328 29.85 34.69 -0.24
C SER A 328 29.68 34.05 1.15
N GLU A 329 28.94 34.67 2.08
CA GLU A 329 28.77 34.15 3.45
C GLU A 329 27.53 33.25 3.64
N GLU A 330 26.50 33.35 2.78
CA GLU A 330 25.35 32.40 2.78
C GLU A 330 25.68 31.06 2.10
N LEU A 331 26.85 30.96 1.44
CA LEU A 331 27.25 29.82 0.62
C LEU A 331 27.78 28.61 1.43
N MET A 332 27.97 28.76 2.74
CA MET A 332 28.69 27.77 3.58
C MET A 332 27.78 26.79 4.35
N LEU A 333 26.45 26.97 4.37
CA LEU A 333 25.55 26.30 5.32
C LEU A 333 24.58 25.26 4.74
N ALA A 334 24.68 24.91 3.46
CA ALA A 334 23.67 24.07 2.83
C ALA A 334 24.22 22.71 2.35
N ASP A 335 23.91 21.68 3.16
CA ASP A 335 24.30 20.27 3.05
C ASP A 335 24.25 19.68 1.63
N PRO A 336 25.24 18.84 1.23
CA PRO A 336 25.18 18.06 0.01
C PRO A 336 24.11 16.96 0.12
N PHE A 337 23.07 17.07 -0.72
CA PHE A 337 22.05 16.02 -0.86
C PHE A 337 22.57 14.93 -1.81
N PRO A 338 22.55 13.65 -1.42
CA PRO A 338 23.08 12.59 -2.26
C PRO A 338 22.12 12.33 -3.44
N LEU A 339 22.55 12.71 -4.65
CA LEU A 339 21.76 12.60 -5.88
C LEU A 339 21.97 11.24 -6.56
N SER A 340 20.87 10.61 -6.95
CA SER A 340 20.82 9.29 -7.55
C SER A 340 21.36 9.28 -8.98
N ALA A 341 21.06 10.32 -9.77
CA ALA A 341 21.57 10.49 -11.13
C ALA A 341 23.09 10.62 -11.13
N TYR A 342 23.64 11.44 -10.24
CA TYR A 342 25.08 11.56 -10.09
C TYR A 342 25.72 10.22 -9.73
N THR A 343 25.12 9.48 -8.79
CA THR A 343 25.58 8.13 -8.44
C THR A 343 25.58 7.20 -9.66
N MET A 344 24.54 7.23 -10.50
CA MET A 344 24.51 6.44 -11.73
C MET A 344 25.57 6.85 -12.76
N VAL A 345 25.86 8.15 -12.88
CA VAL A 345 26.92 8.67 -13.76
C VAL A 345 28.30 8.19 -13.27
N THR A 346 28.60 8.33 -11.98
CA THR A 346 29.87 7.85 -11.40
C THR A 346 30.07 6.34 -11.57
N MET A 347 28.98 5.56 -11.61
CA MET A 347 29.04 4.12 -11.87
C MET A 347 29.18 3.77 -13.36
N GLY A 348 29.00 4.75 -14.26
CA GLY A 348 28.98 4.56 -15.71
C GLY A 348 27.71 3.90 -16.23
N LEU A 349 26.58 4.05 -15.51
CA LEU A 349 25.26 3.51 -15.88
C LEU A 349 24.35 4.55 -16.57
N LEU A 350 24.70 5.83 -16.49
CA LEU A 350 23.98 6.93 -17.13
C LEU A 350 25.00 7.84 -17.82
N LYS A 351 24.68 8.29 -19.03
CA LYS A 351 25.37 9.40 -19.70
C LYS A 351 24.44 10.61 -19.67
N LEU A 352 24.86 11.69 -19.03
CA LEU A 352 24.15 12.97 -19.10
C LEU A 352 24.60 13.73 -20.35
N LYS A 353 23.72 14.55 -20.92
CA LYS A 353 24.07 15.44 -22.03
C LYS A 353 25.06 16.50 -21.55
N GLU A 354 25.95 16.95 -22.43
CA GLU A 354 27.02 17.91 -22.09
C GLU A 354 26.51 19.22 -21.47
N GLU A 355 25.31 19.68 -21.81
CA GLU A 355 24.67 20.86 -21.21
C GLU A 355 24.26 20.68 -19.73
N ASP A 356 24.05 19.44 -19.28
CA ASP A 356 23.76 19.07 -17.88
C ASP A 356 25.05 18.68 -17.12
N ASN A 357 26.19 18.56 -17.81
CA ASN A 357 27.49 18.33 -17.19
C ASN A 357 28.02 19.66 -16.68
N ALA A 358 27.71 19.99 -15.43
CA ALA A 358 28.56 20.93 -14.70
C ALA A 358 29.96 20.32 -14.70
N GLU A 359 30.91 21.02 -15.34
CA GLU A 359 32.34 20.71 -15.36
C GLU A 359 32.77 20.07 -14.04
N GLU A 360 33.68 19.09 -14.12
CA GLU A 360 34.36 18.39 -13.02
C GLU A 360 34.85 19.37 -11.94
N ARG A 361 33.94 19.89 -11.12
CA ARG A 361 34.28 20.49 -9.85
C ARG A 361 34.49 19.32 -8.93
N ASP A 362 35.66 19.28 -8.32
CA ASP A 362 35.99 18.41 -7.21
C ASP A 362 34.88 18.43 -6.17
N PHE A 363 33.91 17.53 -6.32
CA PHE A 363 32.97 17.17 -5.28
C PHE A 363 33.71 16.22 -4.36
N ALA A 364 34.70 16.76 -3.64
CA ALA A 364 35.19 16.14 -2.44
C ALA A 364 33.97 15.77 -1.61
N VAL A 365 33.89 14.50 -1.22
CA VAL A 365 32.90 13.94 -0.30
C VAL A 365 33.00 14.74 1.00
N ARG A 366 32.39 15.92 1.05
CA ARG A 366 32.26 16.74 2.24
C ARG A 366 31.18 16.12 3.09
N ASP A 367 31.43 16.10 4.39
CA ASP A 367 30.60 15.46 5.40
C ASP A 367 29.11 15.68 5.14
N VAL A 368 28.43 14.65 4.65
CA VAL A 368 26.97 14.60 4.64
C VAL A 368 26.56 14.66 6.12
N GLN A 369 25.91 15.74 6.55
CA GLN A 369 25.38 15.81 7.92
C GLN A 369 24.31 14.72 8.09
N ILE A 370 24.73 13.61 8.68
CA ILE A 370 23.89 12.49 9.08
C ILE A 370 23.08 12.95 10.30
N GLY A 371 21.88 13.50 10.10
CA GLY A 371 21.06 13.90 11.24
C GLY A 371 19.82 14.75 10.97
N GLY A 372 19.77 15.50 9.86
CA GLY A 372 18.61 16.33 9.53
C GLY A 372 17.37 15.51 9.16
N THR A 373 16.24 15.71 9.85
CA THR A 373 14.96 15.12 9.45
C THR A 373 14.47 15.80 8.18
N SER A 374 14.73 15.17 7.03
CA SER A 374 14.29 15.72 5.75
C SER A 374 12.76 15.87 5.68
N SER A 375 12.29 16.87 4.92
CA SER A 375 10.85 17.08 4.69
C SER A 375 10.16 15.82 4.13
N VAL A 376 10.88 15.04 3.31
CA VAL A 376 10.45 13.75 2.78
C VAL A 376 10.34 12.69 3.87
N GLN A 377 11.31 12.60 4.78
CA GLN A 377 11.28 11.65 5.89
C GLN A 377 10.13 11.94 6.86
N MET A 378 9.87 13.20 7.19
CA MET A 378 8.70 13.58 7.99
C MET A 378 7.38 13.24 7.30
N ALA A 379 7.29 13.45 5.99
CA ALA A 379 6.10 13.06 5.21
C ALA A 379 5.91 11.54 5.19
N LEU A 380 7.00 10.80 5.05
CA LEU A 380 7.02 9.34 5.07
C LEU A 380 6.57 8.80 6.43
N GLU A 381 7.13 9.27 7.54
CA GLU A 381 6.77 8.82 8.90
C GLU A 381 5.29 8.99 9.20
N ARG A 382 4.74 10.15 8.84
CA ARG A 382 3.30 10.39 8.95
C ARG A 382 2.50 9.40 8.10
N SER A 383 2.95 9.12 6.88
CA SER A 383 2.29 8.22 5.95
C SER A 383 2.34 6.75 6.39
N VAL A 384 3.49 6.29 6.89
CA VAL A 384 3.69 4.96 7.45
C VAL A 384 2.85 4.77 8.72
N GLY A 385 2.83 5.77 9.61
CA GLY A 385 1.96 5.76 10.79
C GLY A 385 0.46 5.68 10.42
N TYR A 386 0.05 6.26 9.29
CA TYR A 386 -1.30 6.05 8.77
C TYR A 386 -1.52 4.65 8.18
N SER A 387 -0.51 4.07 7.51
CA SER A 387 -0.59 2.71 6.98
C SER A 387 -0.76 1.68 8.09
N GLY A 388 0.03 1.77 9.18
CA GLY A 388 -0.10 0.88 10.34
C GLY A 388 -1.50 0.90 10.96
N ARG A 389 -2.15 2.08 11.00
CA ARG A 389 -3.56 2.17 11.44
C ARG A 389 -4.53 1.48 10.47
N VAL A 390 -4.27 1.54 9.17
CA VAL A 390 -5.09 0.84 8.16
C VAL A 390 -4.89 -0.66 8.25
N GLU A 391 -3.67 -1.14 8.48
CA GLU A 391 -3.37 -2.56 8.68
C GLU A 391 -4.03 -3.08 9.95
N ALA A 392 -3.96 -2.34 11.06
CA ALA A 392 -4.69 -2.67 12.29
C ALA A 392 -6.21 -2.72 12.05
N ALA A 393 -6.76 -1.75 11.30
CA ALA A 393 -8.17 -1.75 10.93
C ALA A 393 -8.56 -2.93 10.03
N ARG A 394 -7.68 -3.36 9.13
CA ARG A 394 -7.88 -4.57 8.32
C ARG A 394 -7.83 -5.84 9.17
N ALA A 395 -6.89 -5.94 10.11
CA ALA A 395 -6.83 -7.08 11.02
C ALA A 395 -8.13 -7.23 11.84
N THR A 396 -8.73 -6.12 12.31
CA THR A 396 -10.05 -6.18 12.97
C THR A 396 -11.18 -6.60 12.04
N LEU A 397 -11.04 -6.34 10.73
CA LEU A 397 -12.05 -6.70 9.73
C LEU A 397 -11.93 -8.16 9.33
N ASP A 398 -10.71 -8.69 9.24
CA ASP A 398 -10.45 -10.10 8.97
C ASP A 398 -10.93 -10.98 10.15
N GLN A 399 -10.80 -10.51 11.39
CA GLN A 399 -11.40 -11.18 12.57
C GLN A 399 -12.93 -11.27 12.52
N VAL A 400 -13.58 -10.30 11.87
CA VAL A 400 -15.05 -10.20 11.76
C VAL A 400 -15.57 -10.88 10.49
N ARG A 401 -14.70 -11.23 9.55
CA ARG A 401 -15.06 -11.95 8.34
C ARG A 401 -15.35 -13.40 8.68
N VAL A 402 -16.62 -13.70 8.96
CA VAL A 402 -17.10 -15.08 9.13
C VAL A 402 -17.57 -15.59 7.77
N GLU A 403 -17.13 -16.80 7.40
CA GLU A 403 -17.42 -17.44 6.11
C GLU A 403 -18.83 -18.07 6.04
N ASP A 404 -19.56 -18.10 7.16
CA ASP A 404 -20.90 -18.67 7.23
C ASP A 404 -21.99 -17.61 7.00
N ILE A 405 -22.78 -17.75 5.94
CA ILE A 405 -23.89 -16.84 5.57
C ILE A 405 -24.88 -16.65 6.72
N ASP A 406 -25.26 -17.74 7.41
CA ASP A 406 -26.24 -17.70 8.50
C ASP A 406 -25.75 -16.85 9.69
N THR A 407 -24.44 -16.87 9.95
CA THR A 407 -23.85 -16.05 11.01
C THR A 407 -23.81 -14.57 10.60
N ASN A 408 -23.47 -14.28 9.34
CA ASN A 408 -23.47 -12.92 8.81
C ASN A 408 -24.88 -12.31 8.82
N VAL A 409 -25.91 -13.09 8.48
CA VAL A 409 -27.31 -12.64 8.54
C VAL A 409 -27.77 -12.44 9.98
N ALA A 410 -27.35 -13.31 10.92
CA ALA A 410 -27.64 -13.13 12.35
C ALA A 410 -27.01 -11.84 12.90
N VAL A 411 -25.72 -11.59 12.59
CA VAL A 411 -25.01 -10.35 12.94
C VAL A 411 -25.75 -9.13 12.38
N LEU A 412 -26.18 -9.18 11.11
CA LEU A 412 -26.92 -8.10 10.48
C LEU A 412 -28.22 -7.80 11.22
N LYS A 413 -29.02 -8.84 11.51
CA LYS A 413 -30.30 -8.73 12.20
C LYS A 413 -30.13 -8.10 13.59
N GLU A 414 -29.07 -8.47 14.30
CA GLU A 414 -28.80 -7.97 15.64
C GLU A 414 -28.29 -6.52 15.62
N LEU A 415 -27.46 -6.15 14.63
CA LEU A 415 -27.03 -4.76 14.43
C LEU A 415 -28.18 -3.84 14.00
N LEU A 416 -29.13 -4.35 13.20
CA LEU A 416 -30.35 -3.64 12.80
C LEU A 416 -31.47 -3.72 13.83
N PHE A 417 -31.34 -4.52 14.90
CA PHE A 417 -32.36 -4.67 15.92
C PHE A 417 -32.96 -3.35 16.43
N PRO A 418 -32.16 -2.31 16.81
CA PRO A 418 -32.73 -1.04 17.24
C PRO A 418 -33.54 -0.33 16.15
N LEU A 419 -33.16 -0.46 14.87
CA LEU A 419 -33.91 0.10 13.74
C LEU A 419 -35.20 -0.69 13.47
N ILE A 420 -35.14 -2.01 13.57
CA ILE A 420 -36.29 -2.91 13.41
C ILE A 420 -37.32 -2.62 14.50
N GLU A 421 -36.89 -2.39 15.73
CA GLU A 421 -37.79 -2.09 16.85
C GLU A 421 -38.47 -0.71 16.69
N ILE A 422 -37.74 0.30 16.22
CA ILE A 422 -38.33 1.60 15.85
C ILE A 422 -39.33 1.42 14.70
N GLY A 423 -38.96 0.64 13.68
CA GLY A 423 -39.82 0.34 12.53
C GLY A 423 -41.12 -0.37 12.93
N LYS A 424 -41.04 -1.34 13.86
CA LYS A 424 -42.24 -1.99 14.43
C LYS A 424 -43.13 -1.01 15.16
N ARG A 425 -42.57 -0.10 15.96
CA ARG A 425 -43.36 0.94 16.64
C ARG A 425 -44.03 1.89 15.64
N LEU A 426 -43.33 2.27 14.57
CA LEU A 426 -43.92 3.07 13.49
C LEU A 426 -45.02 2.30 12.76
N LEU A 427 -44.83 1.01 12.52
CA LEU A 427 -45.84 0.16 11.89
C LEU A 427 -47.07 0.01 12.79
N ALA A 428 -46.88 -0.21 14.09
CA ALA A 428 -47.97 -0.24 15.08
C ALA A 428 -48.74 1.09 15.15
N LEU A 429 -48.02 2.22 15.05
CA LEU A 429 -48.63 3.54 14.94
C LEU A 429 -49.44 3.68 13.64
N SER A 430 -48.94 3.20 12.51
CA SER A 430 -49.65 3.22 11.22
C SER A 430 -50.84 2.24 11.15
N GLY A 431 -50.74 1.12 11.87
CA GLY A 431 -51.77 0.11 12.01
C GLY A 431 -52.85 0.48 13.03
N TRP A 432 -52.76 1.66 13.64
CA TRP A 432 -53.70 2.17 14.64
C TRP A 432 -53.92 1.22 15.82
N GLU A 433 -52.92 0.42 16.20
CA GLU A 433 -53.00 -0.49 17.35
C GLU A 433 -53.27 0.29 18.66
N GLU A 434 -52.71 1.50 18.77
CA GLU A 434 -52.98 2.43 19.85
C GLU A 434 -53.53 3.76 19.31
N PRO A 435 -54.86 3.92 19.20
CA PRO A 435 -55.48 4.99 18.41
C PRO A 435 -55.14 6.40 18.92
N PHE A 436 -55.01 6.58 20.24
CA PHE A 436 -54.63 7.87 20.82
C PHE A 436 -53.18 8.27 20.49
N LYS A 437 -52.22 7.34 20.59
CA LYS A 437 -50.81 7.62 20.26
C LYS A 437 -50.64 7.84 18.75
N SER A 438 -51.34 7.08 17.92
CA SER A 438 -51.36 7.26 16.46
C SER A 438 -51.93 8.61 16.06
N TYR A 439 -53.02 9.04 16.70
CA TYR A 439 -53.62 10.35 16.44
C TYR A 439 -52.68 11.51 16.83
N VAL A 440 -52.08 11.46 18.02
CA VAL A 440 -51.10 12.46 18.47
C VAL A 440 -49.88 12.50 17.55
N PHE A 441 -49.36 11.33 17.17
CA PHE A 441 -48.23 11.22 16.23
C PHE A 441 -48.57 11.82 14.86
N LEU A 442 -49.75 11.53 14.33
CA LEU A 442 -50.22 12.07 13.05
C LEU A 442 -50.38 13.60 13.12
N LEU A 443 -50.99 14.12 14.19
CA LEU A 443 -51.17 15.56 14.39
C LEU A 443 -49.80 16.28 14.49
N CYS A 444 -48.86 15.71 15.25
CA CYS A 444 -47.50 16.23 15.35
C CYS A 444 -46.79 16.21 13.99
N PHE A 445 -46.90 15.12 13.23
CA PHE A 445 -46.28 15.01 11.91
C PHE A 445 -46.87 16.02 10.92
N LEU A 446 -48.20 16.17 10.90
CA LEU A 446 -48.90 17.16 10.07
C LEU A 446 -48.52 18.59 10.46
N TYR A 447 -48.41 18.90 11.74
CA TYR A 447 -47.96 20.20 12.23
C TYR A 447 -46.51 20.50 11.81
N MET A 448 -45.61 19.52 11.93
CA MET A 448 -44.22 19.63 11.50
C MET A 448 -44.10 19.82 9.97
N ALA A 449 -44.99 19.18 9.20
CA ALA A 449 -45.08 19.34 7.76
C ALA A 449 -45.58 20.72 7.35
N TYR A 450 -46.66 21.19 7.97
CA TYR A 450 -47.26 22.49 7.71
C TYR A 450 -46.31 23.65 8.05
N SER A 451 -45.58 23.53 9.17
CA SER A 451 -44.67 24.57 9.65
C SER A 451 -43.35 24.64 8.86
N GLY A 452 -43.09 23.70 7.95
CA GLY A 452 -41.81 23.61 7.22
C GLY A 452 -40.63 23.09 8.05
N TRP A 453 -40.88 22.55 9.24
CA TRP A 453 -39.85 22.07 10.17
C TRP A 453 -39.24 20.73 9.75
N ILE A 454 -39.84 20.04 8.78
CA ILE A 454 -39.27 18.81 8.17
C ILE A 454 -37.81 19.04 7.75
N TRP A 455 -37.48 20.23 7.25
CA TRP A 455 -36.10 20.54 6.87
C TRP A 455 -35.14 20.62 8.07
N LEU A 456 -35.62 21.07 9.22
CA LEU A 456 -34.83 21.20 10.46
C LEU A 456 -34.66 19.86 11.18
N MET A 457 -35.49 18.86 10.89
CA MET A 457 -35.38 17.50 11.44
C MET A 457 -34.03 16.86 11.12
N PHE A 458 -33.51 17.07 9.91
CA PHE A 458 -32.24 16.49 9.49
C PHE A 458 -31.03 17.09 10.23
N PRO A 459 -30.83 18.43 10.29
CA PRO A 459 -29.85 19.05 11.19
C PRO A 459 -30.00 18.64 12.66
N GLY A 460 -31.23 18.57 13.17
CA GLY A 460 -31.52 18.15 14.54
C GLY A 460 -31.04 16.73 14.82
N PHE A 461 -31.25 15.80 13.88
CA PHE A 461 -30.74 14.44 13.99
C PHE A 461 -29.20 14.38 13.99
N LEU A 462 -28.53 15.16 13.14
CA LEU A 462 -27.06 15.23 13.09
C LEU A 462 -26.47 15.80 14.40
N LEU A 463 -27.10 16.84 14.96
CA LEU A 463 -26.73 17.41 16.25
C LEU A 463 -26.96 16.42 17.39
N GLY A 464 -28.12 15.76 17.44
CA GLY A 464 -28.42 14.71 18.41
C GLY A 464 -27.42 13.56 18.36
N SER A 465 -27.03 13.12 17.16
CA SER A 465 -25.98 12.11 16.97
C SER A 465 -24.61 12.58 17.47
N THR A 466 -24.27 13.84 17.26
CA THR A 466 -23.02 14.45 17.76
C THR A 466 -23.00 14.51 19.29
N ILE A 467 -24.11 14.95 19.90
CA ILE A 467 -24.29 14.99 21.36
C ILE A 467 -24.17 13.57 21.93
N PHE A 468 -24.79 12.57 21.30
CA PHE A 468 -24.68 11.17 21.70
C PHE A 468 -23.24 10.64 21.61
N MET A 469 -22.50 10.97 20.55
CA MET A 469 -21.07 10.62 20.41
C MET A 469 -20.21 11.23 21.53
N LEU A 470 -20.42 12.51 21.85
CA LEU A 470 -19.69 13.22 22.90
C LEU A 470 -20.08 12.72 24.30
N TRP A 471 -21.36 12.43 24.51
CA TRP A 471 -21.88 11.83 25.73
C TRP A 471 -21.22 10.47 26.00
N ASN A 472 -21.22 9.59 25.00
CA ASN A 472 -20.55 8.29 25.09
C ASN A 472 -19.05 8.43 25.36
N LYS A 473 -18.39 9.45 24.79
CA LYS A 473 -16.97 9.73 25.06
C LYS A 473 -16.73 10.14 26.52
N HIS A 474 -17.58 11.00 27.09
CA HIS A 474 -17.45 11.46 28.48
C HIS A 474 -17.74 10.34 29.49
N TYR A 475 -18.80 9.55 29.27
CA TYR A 475 -19.17 8.45 30.18
C TYR A 475 -18.22 7.23 30.09
N ARG A 476 -17.43 7.09 29.02
CA ARG A 476 -16.59 5.91 28.77
C ARG A 476 -15.09 6.13 28.98
N HIS A 477 -14.67 7.22 29.62
CA HIS A 477 -13.27 7.46 29.96
C HIS A 477 -12.78 6.41 30.99
N GLY A 478 -12.55 5.16 30.54
CA GLY A 478 -12.12 4.03 31.37
C GLY A 478 -12.64 2.63 31.01
N ARG A 479 -13.59 2.44 30.07
CA ARG A 479 -14.12 1.09 29.73
C ARG A 479 -13.95 0.72 28.25
N SER A 480 -13.22 -0.37 27.99
CA SER A 480 -13.10 -1.01 26.67
C SER A 480 -14.49 -1.43 26.14
N VAL A 481 -14.64 -1.44 24.81
CA VAL A 481 -15.89 -1.90 24.16
C VAL A 481 -16.09 -3.36 24.56
N GLY A 482 -17.14 -3.64 25.34
CA GLY A 482 -17.59 -5.02 25.58
C GLY A 482 -17.87 -5.68 24.25
N ALA A 483 -17.23 -6.82 24.01
CA ALA A 483 -17.39 -7.55 22.78
C ALA A 483 -18.84 -8.02 22.66
N PHE A 484 -19.36 -7.96 21.44
CA PHE A 484 -20.74 -8.33 21.17
C PHE A 484 -20.88 -9.86 21.20
N GLU A 485 -21.58 -10.40 22.20
CA GLU A 485 -21.85 -11.83 22.36
C GLU A 485 -23.02 -12.26 21.46
N ILE A 486 -22.74 -12.98 20.39
CA ILE A 486 -23.77 -13.47 19.45
C ILE A 486 -24.02 -14.96 19.70
N ILE A 487 -25.28 -15.34 19.89
CA ILE A 487 -25.73 -16.73 19.96
C ILE A 487 -25.99 -17.22 18.53
N THR A 488 -25.19 -18.17 18.05
CA THR A 488 -25.34 -18.75 16.69
C THR A 488 -26.66 -19.53 16.54
N PRO A 489 -27.46 -19.29 15.49
CA PRO A 489 -28.68 -20.06 15.23
C PRO A 489 -28.38 -21.51 14.77
N PRO A 490 -29.31 -22.46 14.99
CA PRO A 490 -29.10 -23.87 14.67
C PRO A 490 -29.17 -24.17 13.16
N ARG A 491 -28.29 -25.07 12.71
CA ARG A 491 -28.08 -25.54 11.33
C ARG A 491 -29.37 -26.13 10.72
N ARG A 492 -29.81 -25.69 9.55
CA ARG A 492 -30.86 -26.36 8.74
C ARG A 492 -30.30 -26.92 7.43
N ARG A 493 -30.89 -28.05 6.98
CA ARG A 493 -30.44 -28.88 5.86
C ARG A 493 -30.72 -28.22 4.50
N THR A 494 -29.65 -28.13 3.72
CA THR A 494 -29.57 -27.66 2.33
C THR A 494 -29.52 -28.87 1.40
N VAL A 495 -30.59 -29.17 0.66
CA VAL A 495 -30.44 -30.08 -0.50
C VAL A 495 -31.29 -29.64 -1.72
N GLU A 496 -32.43 -28.98 -1.54
CA GLU A 496 -33.32 -28.72 -2.70
C GLU A 496 -33.23 -27.31 -3.32
N GLN A 497 -32.42 -26.40 -2.77
CA GLN A 497 -32.20 -25.05 -3.33
C GLN A 497 -30.80 -24.85 -3.94
N LEU A 498 -29.99 -25.90 -4.02
CA LEU A 498 -28.53 -25.78 -4.18
C LEU A 498 -28.01 -25.63 -5.62
N LEU A 499 -28.83 -25.75 -6.66
CA LEU A 499 -28.29 -25.87 -8.03
C LEU A 499 -28.49 -24.66 -8.97
N ALA A 500 -29.24 -23.61 -8.58
CA ALA A 500 -29.53 -22.49 -9.47
C ALA A 500 -29.07 -21.09 -8.99
N LEU A 501 -28.40 -20.98 -7.83
CA LEU A 501 -28.18 -19.66 -7.20
C LEU A 501 -26.77 -19.41 -6.64
N GLN A 502 -25.75 -20.20 -7.00
CA GLN A 502 -24.40 -20.07 -6.41
C GLN A 502 -23.76 -18.68 -6.66
N GLN A 503 -23.99 -18.07 -7.82
CA GLN A 503 -23.52 -16.70 -8.10
C GLN A 503 -24.33 -15.63 -7.35
N ALA A 504 -25.64 -15.78 -7.25
CA ALA A 504 -26.49 -14.81 -6.53
C ALA A 504 -26.33 -14.93 -5.00
N ILE A 505 -26.07 -16.12 -4.47
CA ILE A 505 -25.76 -16.36 -3.05
C ILE A 505 -24.41 -15.74 -2.69
N SER A 506 -23.37 -15.97 -3.49
CA SER A 506 -22.05 -15.36 -3.22
C SER A 506 -22.08 -13.83 -3.36
N GLN A 507 -22.86 -13.29 -4.30
CA GLN A 507 -23.08 -11.85 -4.37
C GLN A 507 -23.84 -11.34 -3.14
N LEU A 508 -24.92 -12.00 -2.72
CA LEU A 508 -25.68 -11.61 -1.53
C LEU A 508 -24.83 -11.67 -0.26
N GLU A 509 -24.03 -12.73 -0.10
CA GLU A 509 -23.07 -12.88 0.99
C GLU A 509 -22.08 -11.71 1.03
N ALA A 510 -21.51 -11.35 -0.12
CA ALA A 510 -20.60 -10.21 -0.21
C ALA A 510 -21.28 -8.88 0.16
N HIS A 511 -22.55 -8.67 -0.23
CA HIS A 511 -23.32 -7.47 0.13
C HIS A 511 -23.68 -7.44 1.61
N VAL A 512 -24.12 -8.57 2.20
CA VAL A 512 -24.43 -8.70 3.63
C VAL A 512 -23.16 -8.46 4.45
N GLN A 513 -22.04 -9.04 4.04
CA GLN A 513 -20.75 -8.86 4.70
C GLN A 513 -20.29 -7.40 4.63
N ALA A 514 -20.41 -6.75 3.47
CA ALA A 514 -20.12 -5.33 3.31
C ALA A 514 -21.03 -4.45 4.19
N GLY A 515 -22.32 -4.79 4.28
CA GLY A 515 -23.29 -4.14 5.15
C GLY A 515 -22.94 -4.26 6.64
N ASN A 516 -22.57 -5.46 7.09
CA ASN A 516 -22.11 -5.71 8.47
C ASN A 516 -20.87 -4.91 8.81
N ILE A 517 -19.87 -4.91 7.93
CA ILE A 517 -18.65 -4.12 8.08
C ILE A 517 -18.99 -2.63 8.19
N PHE A 518 -19.89 -2.13 7.35
CA PHE A 518 -20.32 -0.74 7.36
C PHE A 518 -21.00 -0.38 8.69
N LEU A 519 -21.94 -1.20 9.16
CA LEU A 519 -22.67 -0.98 10.41
C LEU A 519 -21.75 -1.08 11.64
N LEU A 520 -20.80 -2.02 11.66
CA LEU A 520 -19.83 -2.15 12.75
C LEU A 520 -18.88 -0.96 12.83
N LYS A 521 -18.47 -0.40 11.68
CA LYS A 521 -17.69 0.85 11.64
C LYS A 521 -18.51 2.06 12.08
N LEU A 522 -19.77 2.14 11.66
CA LEU A 522 -20.67 3.22 12.10
C LEU A 522 -20.88 3.16 13.62
N ARG A 523 -21.09 1.95 14.16
CA ARG A 523 -21.20 1.71 15.60
C ARG A 523 -19.91 2.08 16.33
N SER A 524 -18.74 1.71 15.82
CA SER A 524 -17.46 2.05 16.47
C SER A 524 -17.23 3.56 16.57
N LEU A 525 -17.69 4.32 15.56
CA LEU A 525 -17.70 5.78 15.58
C LEU A 525 -18.69 6.36 16.60
N MET A 526 -19.94 5.87 16.61
CA MET A 526 -21.01 6.31 17.54
C MET A 526 -20.66 6.03 19.01
N LEU A 527 -19.98 4.92 19.23
CA LEU A 527 -19.51 4.47 20.54
C LEU A 527 -18.21 5.15 20.99
N ALA A 528 -17.66 6.07 20.19
CA ALA A 528 -16.43 6.82 20.47
C ALA A 528 -15.21 5.94 20.76
N ALA A 529 -15.09 4.77 20.12
CA ALA A 529 -13.98 3.85 20.34
C ALA A 529 -12.61 4.45 19.95
N PHE A 530 -12.59 5.48 19.10
CA PHE A 530 -11.36 6.16 18.64
C PHE A 530 -11.50 7.69 18.77
N PRO A 531 -11.04 8.31 19.87
CA PRO A 531 -11.36 9.70 20.19
C PRO A 531 -10.88 10.70 19.12
N GLN A 532 -9.74 10.44 18.47
CA GLN A 532 -9.23 11.31 17.39
C GLN A 532 -10.11 11.29 16.13
N SER A 533 -10.65 10.14 15.76
CA SER A 533 -11.52 10.00 14.58
C SER A 533 -12.93 10.48 14.90
N THR A 534 -13.47 10.15 16.08
CA THR A 534 -14.78 10.59 16.54
C THR A 534 -14.88 12.10 16.67
N ASN A 535 -13.86 12.79 17.20
CA ASN A 535 -13.88 14.26 17.28
C ASN A 535 -13.97 14.92 15.89
N ARG A 536 -13.27 14.35 14.88
CA ARG A 536 -13.32 14.87 13.50
C ARG A 536 -14.67 14.62 12.84
N VAL A 537 -15.28 13.45 13.09
CA VAL A 537 -16.62 13.14 12.60
C VAL A 537 -17.65 14.04 13.28
N ALA A 538 -17.57 14.21 14.60
CA ALA A 538 -18.43 15.12 15.36
C ALA A 538 -18.32 16.56 14.82
N ALA A 539 -17.11 17.08 14.62
CA ALA A 539 -16.91 18.40 14.04
C ALA A 539 -17.48 18.51 12.60
N ALA A 540 -17.30 17.47 11.78
CA ALA A 540 -17.87 17.43 10.44
C ALA A 540 -19.39 17.37 10.45
N LEU A 541 -20.00 16.58 11.35
CA LEU A 541 -21.45 16.50 11.53
C LEU A 541 -22.03 17.85 11.97
N VAL A 542 -21.37 18.56 12.87
CA VAL A 542 -21.76 19.92 13.28
C VAL A 542 -21.65 20.90 12.11
N ALA A 543 -20.55 20.85 11.36
CA ALA A 543 -20.39 21.72 10.18
C ALA A 543 -21.46 21.46 9.12
N VAL A 544 -21.78 20.18 8.86
CA VAL A 544 -22.88 19.80 7.96
C VAL A 544 -24.22 20.28 8.50
N ALA A 545 -24.51 20.04 9.78
CA ALA A 545 -25.74 20.52 10.41
C ALA A 545 -25.88 22.05 10.30
N ALA A 546 -24.80 22.81 10.51
CA ALA A 546 -24.78 24.26 10.32
C ALA A 546 -25.09 24.65 8.87
N ILE A 547 -24.47 24.00 7.87
CA ILE A 547 -24.76 24.25 6.45
C ILE A 547 -26.25 24.03 6.15
N PHE A 548 -26.84 22.92 6.58
CA PHE A 548 -28.25 22.64 6.35
C PHE A 548 -29.19 23.58 7.11
N THR A 549 -28.75 24.16 8.23
CA THR A 549 -29.54 25.13 9.01
C THR A 549 -29.50 26.52 8.40
N PHE A 550 -28.34 26.98 7.93
CA PHE A 550 -28.15 28.34 7.43
C PHE A 550 -28.37 28.49 5.92
N VAL A 551 -28.21 27.41 5.14
CA VAL A 551 -28.33 27.46 3.67
C VAL A 551 -29.71 26.95 3.24
N PRO A 552 -30.47 27.72 2.45
CA PRO A 552 -31.74 27.27 1.91
C PRO A 552 -31.62 25.98 1.10
N LEU A 553 -32.63 25.10 1.20
CA LEU A 553 -32.68 23.81 0.47
C LEU A 553 -32.43 23.98 -1.03
N ARG A 554 -33.04 25.01 -1.65
CA ARG A 554 -32.90 25.31 -3.08
C ARG A 554 -31.43 25.49 -3.48
N THR A 555 -30.67 26.25 -2.69
CA THR A 555 -29.24 26.46 -2.90
C THR A 555 -28.42 25.19 -2.68
N ILE A 556 -28.76 24.34 -1.70
CA ILE A 556 -28.07 23.06 -1.50
C ILE A 556 -28.29 22.12 -2.69
N VAL A 557 -29.52 22.01 -3.18
CA VAL A 557 -29.85 21.18 -4.36
C VAL A 557 -29.10 21.67 -5.60
N LEU A 558 -29.06 22.98 -5.83
CA LEU A 558 -28.26 23.57 -6.91
C LEU A 558 -26.76 23.25 -6.78
N LEU A 559 -26.20 23.34 -5.56
CA LEU A 559 -24.80 22.99 -5.31
C LEU A 559 -24.51 21.50 -5.53
N ILE A 560 -25.42 20.60 -5.16
CA ILE A 560 -25.28 19.16 -5.40
C ILE A 560 -25.29 18.87 -6.91
N LEU A 561 -26.23 19.46 -7.66
CA LEU A 561 -26.29 19.31 -9.11
C LEU A 561 -25.03 19.86 -9.78
N LEU A 562 -24.56 21.03 -9.35
CA LEU A 562 -23.32 21.62 -9.84
C LEU A 562 -22.12 20.71 -9.52
N GLU A 563 -22.05 20.13 -8.32
CA GLU A 563 -20.99 19.20 -7.93
C GLU A 563 -20.96 17.98 -8.84
N GLU A 564 -22.10 17.33 -9.07
CA GLU A 564 -22.18 16.10 -9.85
C GLU A 564 -21.77 16.33 -11.31
N TYR A 565 -22.23 17.43 -11.93
CA TYR A 565 -21.86 17.79 -13.30
C TYR A 565 -20.40 18.25 -13.42
N THR A 566 -19.91 19.06 -12.47
CA THR A 566 -18.54 19.58 -12.54
C THR A 566 -17.48 18.57 -12.10
N ARG A 567 -17.88 17.49 -11.42
CA ARG A 567 -16.97 16.42 -10.95
C ARG A 567 -16.23 15.74 -12.09
N GLN A 568 -16.84 15.60 -13.26
CA GLN A 568 -16.22 14.95 -14.43
C GLN A 568 -15.44 15.94 -15.31
N MET A 569 -15.57 17.25 -15.07
CA MET A 569 -14.91 18.29 -15.86
C MET A 569 -13.38 18.15 -15.77
N PRO A 570 -12.63 18.18 -16.88
CA PRO A 570 -11.20 17.86 -16.90
C PRO A 570 -10.33 18.74 -15.99
N VAL A 571 -10.72 20.01 -15.82
CA VAL A 571 -10.03 20.98 -14.95
C VAL A 571 -10.18 20.61 -13.47
N ARG A 572 -11.37 20.14 -13.06
CA ARG A 572 -11.69 19.85 -11.65
C ARG A 572 -11.49 18.38 -11.28
N LYS A 573 -11.54 17.46 -12.25
CA LYS A 573 -11.47 16.01 -12.07
C LYS A 573 -10.32 15.57 -11.15
N LYS A 574 -9.12 16.12 -11.34
CA LYS A 574 -7.95 15.81 -10.48
C LYS A 574 -8.19 16.15 -9.01
N SER A 575 -8.86 17.26 -8.74
CA SER A 575 -9.20 17.70 -7.37
C SER A 575 -10.29 16.81 -6.76
N SER A 576 -11.35 16.54 -7.52
CA SER A 576 -12.45 15.66 -7.07
C SER A 576 -11.98 14.23 -6.82
N GLU A 577 -11.14 13.67 -7.69
CA GLU A 577 -10.51 12.35 -7.47
C GLU A 577 -9.62 12.34 -6.23
N LYS A 578 -8.88 13.44 -5.98
CA LYS A 578 -8.09 13.61 -4.75
C LYS A 578 -9.00 13.59 -3.52
N LEU A 579 -10.12 14.32 -3.52
CA LEU A 579 -11.08 14.32 -2.41
C LEU A 579 -11.71 12.94 -2.18
N VAL A 580 -12.17 12.28 -3.24
CA VAL A 580 -12.74 10.92 -3.16
C VAL A 580 -11.70 9.93 -2.64
N ARG A 581 -10.44 10.03 -3.08
CA ARG A 581 -9.33 9.23 -2.56
C ARG A 581 -9.09 9.51 -1.08
N ARG A 582 -9.13 10.77 -0.63
CA ARG A 582 -8.98 11.13 0.79
C ARG A 582 -10.09 10.57 1.65
N LEU A 583 -11.35 10.65 1.20
CA LEU A 583 -12.50 10.07 1.90
C LEU A 583 -12.36 8.55 2.00
N ARG A 584 -11.95 7.89 0.92
CA ARG A 584 -11.68 6.45 0.92
C ARG A 584 -10.53 6.07 1.86
N GLU A 585 -9.41 6.78 1.79
CA GLU A 585 -8.26 6.59 2.68
C GLU A 585 -8.64 6.82 4.14
N TRP A 586 -9.52 7.78 4.42
CA TRP A 586 -10.04 8.04 5.75
C TRP A 586 -10.95 6.89 6.23
N TRP A 587 -11.88 6.44 5.39
CA TRP A 587 -12.79 5.32 5.71
C TRP A 587 -12.07 4.00 5.99
N LEU A 588 -11.00 3.71 5.24
CA LEU A 588 -10.17 2.53 5.44
C LEU A 588 -9.38 2.54 6.77
N ARG A 589 -9.19 3.71 7.40
CA ARG A 589 -8.51 3.82 8.71
C ARG A 589 -9.40 3.47 9.88
N ILE A 590 -10.72 3.44 9.69
CA ILE A 590 -11.66 3.23 10.77
C ILE A 590 -11.74 1.72 11.01
N PRO A 591 -11.27 1.21 12.17
CA PRO A 591 -11.40 -0.19 12.50
C PRO A 591 -12.86 -0.54 12.84
N ALA A 592 -13.22 -1.80 12.61
CA ALA A 592 -14.51 -2.32 13.04
C ALA A 592 -14.51 -2.53 14.56
N ALA A 593 -15.67 -2.38 15.21
CA ALA A 593 -15.79 -2.77 16.61
C ALA A 593 -15.58 -4.30 16.76
N PRO A 594 -14.83 -4.77 17.77
CA PRO A 594 -14.58 -6.21 17.94
C PRO A 594 -15.87 -6.96 18.29
N VAL A 595 -16.09 -8.10 17.64
CA VAL A 595 -17.23 -9.00 17.86
C VAL A 595 -16.67 -10.30 18.46
N GLN A 596 -17.22 -10.79 19.58
CA GLN A 596 -16.86 -12.10 20.15
C GLN A 596 -18.01 -13.07 19.92
N LEU A 597 -17.81 -14.03 19.03
CA LEU A 597 -18.78 -15.09 18.77
C LEU A 597 -18.75 -16.08 19.95
N VAL A 598 -19.78 -16.07 20.78
CA VAL A 598 -19.91 -17.03 21.88
C VAL A 598 -20.67 -18.24 21.36
N LYS A 599 -19.98 -19.39 21.22
CA LYS A 599 -20.66 -20.64 20.90
C LYS A 599 -21.63 -21.00 22.04
N PRO A 600 -22.89 -21.38 21.75
CA PRO A 600 -23.82 -21.82 22.78
C PRO A 600 -23.23 -23.04 23.51
N ARG A 601 -23.19 -22.97 24.84
CA ARG A 601 -22.73 -24.06 25.72
C ARG A 601 -23.68 -25.23 25.53
N GLU A 602 -23.21 -26.32 24.92
CA GLU A 602 -23.98 -27.57 24.83
C GLU A 602 -24.25 -28.08 26.25
N THR A 603 -25.42 -27.79 26.81
CA THR A 603 -25.93 -28.51 27.98
C THR A 603 -26.36 -29.90 27.51
N ARG A 604 -25.40 -30.82 27.35
CA ARG A 604 -25.69 -32.26 27.32
C ARG A 604 -26.25 -32.65 28.68
N ARG A 605 -27.58 -32.55 28.84
CA ARG A 605 -28.32 -33.27 29.87
C ARG A 605 -28.10 -34.77 29.62
N TRP A 606 -27.16 -35.37 30.35
CA TRP A 606 -27.12 -36.81 30.54
C TRP A 606 -28.42 -37.22 31.24
N ARG A 607 -29.41 -37.66 30.47
CA ARG A 607 -30.54 -38.42 31.02
C ARG A 607 -29.98 -39.79 31.37
N SER A 608 -29.66 -39.98 32.64
CA SER A 608 -29.43 -41.29 33.25
C SER A 608 -30.64 -42.19 32.95
N ARG A 609 -30.44 -43.23 32.13
CA ARG A 609 -31.37 -44.35 32.09
C ARG A 609 -31.18 -45.13 33.38
N LEU A 610 -32.21 -45.13 34.21
CA LEU A 610 -32.39 -46.07 35.30
C LEU A 610 -33.56 -46.96 34.88
N ARG A 611 -33.29 -48.27 34.93
CA ARG A 611 -34.08 -49.45 34.49
C ARG A 611 -33.86 -49.88 33.05
#